data_AF-A0A1I5LU22-F1
#
_entry.id   AF-A0A1I5LU22-F1
#
_cell.length_a   1.000
_cell.length_b   1.000
_cell.length_c   1.000
_cell.angle_alpha   90.00
_cell.angle_beta   90.00
_cell.angle_gamma   90.00
#
_symmetry.space_group_name_H-M   'P 1'
#
loop_
_entity.id
_entity.type
_entity.pdbx_description
1 polymer ?
#
loop_
_entity_poly.entity_id
_entity_poly.type
_entity_poly.pdbx_seq_one_letter_code
_entity_poly.pdbx_strand_id
1 'polypeptide(L)'
;MKKTLTAVLVMLASSSAFAQAPTTELSVTTVRGGAFVQVTQDGEPISGYDVSTSINALGSKSTDENGFVYFSLSPQQTQRIDFFVIDEDGHKIKKTRTIERS
;
A
#
# COMPACT_ATOMS: atom_id res chain seq x y z
N MET A 1 35.82 -52.22 -28.69
CA MET A 1 35.46 -50.81 -28.41
C MET A 1 34.01 -50.76 -27.97
N LYS A 2 33.72 -50.30 -26.75
CA LYS A 2 32.35 -50.08 -26.26
C LYS A 2 32.33 -48.66 -25.68
N LYS A 3 31.76 -47.72 -26.44
CA LYS A 3 31.64 -46.32 -26.03
C LYS A 3 30.32 -46.17 -25.27
N THR A 4 30.36 -46.16 -23.95
CA THR A 4 29.23 -45.77 -23.12
C THR A 4 29.28 -44.26 -22.90
N LEU A 5 28.54 -43.53 -23.74
CA LEU A 5 28.05 -42.20 -23.41
C LEU A 5 26.85 -42.33 -22.44
N THR A 6 26.44 -41.19 -21.88
CA THR A 6 25.17 -40.88 -21.17
C THR A 6 25.34 -40.84 -19.64
N ALA A 7 24.96 -39.80 -18.89
CA ALA A 7 24.46 -38.46 -19.18
C ALA A 7 24.74 -37.58 -17.95
N VAL A 8 25.04 -36.31 -18.17
CA VAL A 8 25.15 -35.30 -17.11
C VAL A 8 23.73 -34.94 -16.67
N LEU A 9 23.31 -35.41 -15.49
CA LEU A 9 22.09 -34.92 -14.83
C LEU A 9 22.39 -33.51 -14.29
N VAL A 10 22.06 -32.49 -15.08
CA VAL A 10 21.94 -31.12 -14.58
C VAL A 10 20.66 -31.08 -13.76
N MET A 11 20.78 -31.24 -12.44
CA MET A 11 19.69 -30.96 -11.52
C MET A 11 19.44 -29.45 -11.59
N LEU A 12 18.42 -29.05 -12.34
CA LEU A 12 17.86 -27.71 -12.28
C LEU A 12 17.38 -27.50 -10.85
N ALA A 13 18.16 -26.75 -10.06
CA ALA A 13 17.70 -26.18 -8.82
C ALA A 13 16.52 -25.28 -9.15
N SER A 14 15.30 -25.80 -9.00
CA SER A 14 14.10 -25.01 -9.01
C SER A 14 14.10 -24.19 -7.73
N SER A 15 14.83 -23.08 -7.75
CA SER A 15 14.65 -21.99 -6.81
C SER A 15 13.19 -21.58 -6.95
N SER A 16 12.34 -22.02 -6.04
CA SER A 16 11.04 -21.41 -5.82
C SER A 16 11.34 -19.98 -5.36
N ALA A 17 11.50 -19.07 -6.32
CA ALA A 17 11.47 -17.65 -6.07
C ALA A 17 10.18 -17.42 -5.29
N PHE A 18 10.32 -16.97 -4.04
CA PHE A 18 9.21 -16.67 -3.16
C PHE A 18 8.24 -15.76 -3.92
N ALA A 19 7.07 -16.28 -4.27
CA ALA A 19 5.93 -15.45 -4.61
C ALA A 19 5.55 -14.74 -3.31
N GLN A 20 6.15 -13.58 -3.05
CA GLN A 20 5.71 -12.70 -1.98
C GLN A 20 4.30 -12.23 -2.35
N ALA A 21 3.36 -12.33 -1.41
CA ALA A 21 2.03 -11.79 -1.59
C ALA A 21 2.12 -10.30 -1.97
N PRO A 22 1.20 -9.80 -2.82
CA PRO A 22 1.24 -8.42 -3.27
C PRO A 22 1.27 -7.48 -2.07
N THR A 23 2.33 -6.70 -1.94
CA THR A 23 2.56 -5.87 -0.77
C THR A 23 1.89 -4.53 -0.99
N THR A 24 0.75 -4.32 -0.34
CA THR A 24 0.07 -3.02 -0.35
C THR A 24 0.78 -2.08 0.62
N GLU A 25 1.09 -0.87 0.16
CA GLU A 25 1.76 0.17 0.92
C GLU A 25 0.90 1.43 1.00
N LEU A 26 1.00 2.12 2.14
CA LEU A 26 0.26 3.34 2.42
C LEU A 26 1.22 4.47 2.80
N SER A 27 1.23 5.52 1.98
CA SER A 27 2.03 6.72 2.19
C SER A 27 1.13 7.92 2.47
N VAL A 28 1.49 8.75 3.45
CA VAL A 28 0.71 9.92 3.86
C VAL A 28 1.60 11.14 3.99
N THR A 29 1.27 12.16 3.21
CA THR A 29 1.92 13.48 3.20
C THR A 29 0.95 14.52 3.72
N THR A 30 1.25 15.07 4.89
CA THR A 30 0.43 16.11 5.52
C THR A 30 0.71 17.47 4.90
N VAL A 31 -0.34 18.26 4.68
CA VAL A 31 -0.26 19.65 4.24
C VAL A 31 -1.12 20.53 5.15
N ARG A 32 -1.00 21.86 5.05
CA ARG A 32 -1.87 22.75 5.83
C ARG A 32 -3.32 22.50 5.42
N GLY A 33 -4.16 22.14 6.39
CA GLY A 33 -5.58 21.86 6.15
C GLY A 33 -5.85 20.54 5.42
N GLY A 34 -4.94 19.56 5.45
CA GLY A 34 -5.25 18.27 4.85
C GLY A 34 -4.12 17.25 4.82
N ALA A 35 -4.38 16.15 4.12
CA ALA A 35 -3.36 15.17 3.79
C ALA A 35 -3.60 14.54 2.43
N PHE A 36 -2.53 14.36 1.67
CA PHE A 36 -2.49 13.47 0.52
C PHE A 36 -2.12 12.07 1.00
N VAL A 37 -2.90 11.09 0.56
CA VAL A 37 -2.66 9.68 0.81
C VAL A 37 -2.41 9.02 -0.53
N GLN A 38 -1.36 8.20 -0.61
CA GLN A 38 -1.04 7.38 -1.76
C GLN A 38 -1.12 5.92 -1.37
N VAL A 39 -1.77 5.12 -2.22
CA VAL A 39 -1.81 3.66 -2.11
C VAL A 39 -1.09 3.06 -3.30
N THR A 40 -0.16 2.16 -3.01
CA THR A 40 0.57 1.39 -4.02
C THR A 40 0.49 -0.10 -3.69
N GLN A 41 0.52 -0.95 -4.70
CA GLN A 41 0.69 -2.39 -4.54
C GLN A 41 1.88 -2.81 -5.40
N ASP A 42 2.84 -3.47 -4.77
CA ASP A 42 4.10 -3.86 -5.40
C ASP A 42 4.85 -2.68 -6.06
N GLY A 43 4.71 -1.48 -5.47
CA GLY A 43 5.31 -0.23 -5.93
C GLY A 43 4.50 0.52 -7.00
N GLU A 44 3.44 -0.08 -7.55
CA GLU A 44 2.59 0.55 -8.57
C GLU A 44 1.36 1.21 -7.94
N PRO A 45 0.95 2.40 -8.39
CA PRO A 45 -0.24 3.07 -7.87
C PRO A 45 -1.53 2.30 -8.19
N ILE A 46 -2.43 2.20 -7.20
CA ILE A 46 -3.72 1.52 -7.37
C ILE A 46 -4.85 2.52 -7.40
N SER A 47 -5.68 2.47 -8.44
CA SER A 47 -6.90 3.27 -8.54
C SER A 47 -8.12 2.60 -7.91
N GLY A 48 -9.08 3.40 -7.45
CA GLY A 48 -10.34 2.92 -6.89
C GLY A 48 -10.22 2.25 -5.52
N TYR A 49 -9.09 2.42 -4.85
CA TYR A 49 -8.81 1.77 -3.58
C TYR A 49 -9.32 2.60 -2.40
N ASP A 50 -10.09 1.98 -1.51
CA ASP A 50 -10.76 2.69 -0.43
C ASP A 50 -9.83 3.00 0.74
N VAL A 51 -9.53 4.29 0.91
CA VAL A 51 -8.82 4.83 2.06
C VAL A 51 -9.81 5.34 3.09
N SER A 52 -9.69 4.87 4.31
CA SER A 52 -10.52 5.29 5.45
C SER A 52 -9.69 6.05 6.48
N THR A 53 -10.37 6.86 7.30
CA THR A 53 -9.72 7.59 8.40
C THR A 53 -10.37 7.26 9.75
N SER A 54 -9.65 7.49 10.85
CA SER A 54 -10.20 7.38 12.21
C SER A 54 -11.18 8.51 12.57
N ILE A 55 -11.29 9.56 11.76
CA ILE A 55 -12.23 10.65 11.98
C ILE A 55 -13.48 10.39 11.14
N ASN A 56 -14.58 10.03 11.79
CA ASN A 56 -15.85 9.69 11.13
C ASN A 56 -16.33 10.78 10.15
N ALA A 57 -16.10 12.06 10.47
CA ALA A 57 -16.52 13.18 9.63
C ALA A 57 -15.78 13.25 8.27
N LEU A 58 -14.60 12.63 8.14
CA LEU A 58 -13.85 12.58 6.88
C LEU A 58 -14.23 11.36 6.02
N GLY A 59 -14.82 10.34 6.65
CA GLY A 59 -15.27 9.12 5.99
C GLY A 59 -14.17 8.33 5.32
N SER A 60 -14.55 7.61 4.26
CA SER A 60 -13.67 6.93 3.32
C SER A 60 -13.72 7.61 1.95
N LYS A 61 -12.64 7.48 1.19
CA LYS A 61 -12.51 7.97 -0.17
C LYS A 61 -11.67 7.00 -0.99
N SER A 62 -12.02 6.83 -2.26
CA SER A 62 -11.27 5.98 -3.18
C SER A 62 -10.14 6.76 -3.86
N THR A 63 -9.04 6.07 -4.15
CA THR A 63 -7.90 6.64 -4.89
C THR A 63 -8.24 6.94 -6.36
N ASP A 64 -7.61 7.97 -6.92
CA ASP A 64 -7.65 8.31 -8.33
C ASP A 64 -6.80 7.38 -9.20
N GLU A 65 -6.69 7.67 -10.50
CA GLU A 65 -5.90 6.89 -11.47
C GLU A 65 -4.40 6.80 -11.14
N ASN A 66 -3.89 7.72 -10.30
CA ASN A 66 -2.49 7.76 -9.87
C ASN A 66 -2.30 7.19 -8.46
N GLY A 67 -3.34 6.57 -7.90
CA GLY A 67 -3.30 5.99 -6.56
C GLY A 67 -3.35 7.02 -5.44
N PHE A 68 -3.76 8.26 -5.72
CA PHE A 68 -3.82 9.34 -4.75
C PHE A 68 -5.24 9.63 -4.29
N VAL A 69 -5.36 10.10 -3.06
CA VAL A 69 -6.59 10.68 -2.53
C VAL A 69 -6.28 11.80 -1.56
N TYR A 70 -7.09 12.86 -1.61
CA TYR A 70 -6.94 14.00 -0.73
C TYR A 70 -8.06 14.05 0.32
N PHE A 71 -7.64 14.14 1.58
CA PHE A 71 -8.51 14.46 2.70
C PHE A 71 -8.35 15.93 3.04
N SER A 72 -9.42 16.71 2.81
CA SER A 72 -9.50 18.08 3.29
C SER A 72 -9.86 18.04 4.76
N LEU A 73 -9.03 18.69 5.57
CA LEU A 73 -9.28 18.88 6.97
C LEU A 73 -9.33 20.38 7.25
N SER A 74 -10.30 20.81 8.03
CA SER A 74 -10.25 22.14 8.67
C SER A 74 -10.01 21.93 10.16
N PRO A 75 -8.80 21.52 10.57
CA PRO A 75 -8.54 21.20 11.96
C PRO A 75 -8.60 22.49 12.78
N GLN A 76 -9.67 22.66 13.55
CA GLN A 76 -9.76 23.73 14.56
C GLN A 76 -8.69 23.57 15.66
N GLN A 77 -8.14 22.36 15.79
CA GLN A 77 -7.08 21.98 16.71
C GLN A 77 -6.15 20.97 16.04
N THR A 78 -4.91 20.87 16.51
CA THR A 78 -3.99 19.81 16.07
C THR A 78 -4.60 18.42 16.36
N GLN A 79 -4.61 17.55 15.35
CA GLN A 79 -5.26 16.24 15.43
C GLN A 79 -4.32 15.13 14.96
N ARG A 80 -4.37 13.99 15.65
CA ARG A 80 -3.69 12.76 15.26
C ARG A 80 -4.70 11.85 14.56
N ILE A 81 -4.40 11.45 13.34
CA ILE A 81 -5.32 10.73 12.46
C ILE A 81 -4.67 9.45 11.98
N ASP A 82 -5.42 8.35 12.08
CA ASP A 82 -5.06 7.10 11.47
C ASP A 82 -5.71 7.02 10.09
N PHE A 83 -4.89 6.97 9.05
CA PHE A 83 -5.28 6.60 7.70
C PHE A 83 -5.08 5.10 7.55
N PHE A 84 -6.03 4.41 6.95
CA PHE A 84 -5.91 2.98 6.76
C PHE A 84 -6.64 2.48 5.53
N VAL A 85 -6.16 1.37 5.03
CA VAL A 85 -6.76 0.58 3.96
C VAL A 85 -6.86 -0.88 4.42
N ILE A 86 -7.73 -1.64 3.78
CA ILE A 86 -7.85 -3.09 3.98
C ILE A 86 -7.36 -3.74 2.69
N ASP A 87 -6.35 -4.62 2.79
CA ASP A 87 -5.85 -5.36 1.65
C ASP A 87 -6.82 -6.46 1.19
N GLU A 88 -6.51 -7.08 0.05
CA GLU A 88 -7.33 -8.15 -0.52
C GLU A 88 -7.41 -9.39 0.39
N ASP A 89 -6.41 -9.57 1.26
CA ASP A 89 -6.35 -10.62 2.27
C ASP A 89 -7.08 -10.23 3.57
N GLY A 90 -7.64 -9.02 3.64
CA GLY A 90 -8.35 -8.49 4.80
C GLY A 90 -7.46 -7.87 5.88
N HIS A 91 -6.15 -7.74 5.65
CA HIS A 91 -5.25 -7.08 6.58
C HIS A 91 -5.38 -5.57 6.54
N LYS A 92 -5.33 -4.98 7.73
CA LYS A 92 -5.39 -3.53 7.90
C LYS A 92 -3.99 -2.92 7.84
N ILE A 93 -3.72 -2.16 6.79
CA ILE A 93 -2.51 -1.34 6.68
C ILE A 93 -2.83 0.05 7.19
N LYS A 94 -2.02 0.57 8.13
CA LYS A 94 -2.32 1.81 8.85
C LYS A 94 -1.13 2.75 8.90
N LYS A 95 -1.39 4.03 8.67
CA LYS A 95 -0.43 5.11 8.87
C LYS A 95 -1.03 6.23 9.70
N THR A 96 -0.36 6.55 10.80
CA THR A 96 -0.77 7.64 11.69
C THR A 96 0.01 8.91 11.36
N ARG A 97 -0.69 10.04 11.26
CA ARG A 97 -0.07 11.37 11.08
C ARG A 97 -0.72 12.40 11.98
N THR A 98 0.07 13.38 12.39
CA THR A 98 -0.41 14.57 13.09
C THR A 98 -0.60 15.68 12.07
N ILE A 99 -1.79 16.28 12.03
CA ILE A 99 -2.09 17.45 11.22
C ILE A 99 -2.26 18.62 12.16
N GLU A 100 -1.41 19.61 12.01
CA GLU A 100 -1.43 20.82 12.83
C GLU A 100 -2.64 21.70 12.50
N ARG A 101 -3.09 22.48 13.49
CA ARG A 101 -4.14 23.47 13.23
C ARG A 101 -3.67 24.45 12.15
N SER A 102 -4.55 24.77 11.20
CA SER A 102 -4.29 25.74 10.15
C SER A 102 -4.50 27.18 10.61
#